data_AF-A0A3D4X9S5-F1
#
_entry.id   AF-A0A3D4X9S5-F1
#
_cell.length_a   1.000
_cell.length_b   1.000
_cell.length_c   1.000
_cell.angle_alpha   90.00
_cell.angle_beta   90.00
_cell.angle_gamma   90.00
#
_symmetry.space_group_name_H-M   'P 1'
#
loop_
_entity.id
_entity.type
_entity.pdbx_description
1 polymer ?
#
loop_
_entity_poly.entity_id
_entity_poly.type
_entity_poly.pdbx_seq_one_letter_code
_entity_poly.pdbx_strand_id
1 'polypeptide(L)'
;MKIEKIYFDLDGVLADFRRGVRDLCGMDPFRRTKKTATGDDAMWEAIKKVAHFYDRLEPMPGALELFHTLYGRYGDACEILSGIPQGAVGK
;
A
#
# COMPACT_ATOMS: atom_id res chain seq x y z
N MET A 1 -27.85 9.82 -7.77
CA MET A 1 -26.83 9.06 -8.51
C MET A 1 -26.66 7.71 -7.83
N LYS A 2 -26.75 6.60 -8.56
CA LYS A 2 -26.46 5.26 -8.02
C LYS A 2 -24.97 5.02 -8.16
N ILE A 3 -24.27 4.78 -7.06
CA ILE A 3 -22.87 4.33 -7.08
C ILE A 3 -22.89 2.82 -7.33
N GLU A 4 -22.17 2.35 -8.36
CA GLU A 4 -22.07 0.92 -8.67
C GLU A 4 -20.92 0.25 -7.92
N LYS A 5 -19.73 0.87 -7.96
CA LYS A 5 -18.53 0.40 -7.27
C LYS A 5 -17.65 1.58 -6.80
N ILE A 6 -16.96 1.37 -5.68
CA ILE A 6 -15.91 2.24 -5.14
C ILE A 6 -14.70 1.35 -4.90
N TYR A 7 -13.63 1.59 -5.64
CA TYR A 7 -12.37 0.89 -5.43
C TYR A 7 -11.45 1.72 -4.55
N PHE A 8 -10.96 1.10 -3.48
CA PHE A 8 -9.96 1.66 -2.60
C PHE A 8 -8.62 1.01 -2.93
N ASP A 9 -7.64 1.83 -3.31
CA ASP A 9 -6.26 1.37 -3.32
C ASP A 9 -5.79 1.04 -1.89
N LEU A 10 -4.74 0.24 -1.76
CA LEU A 10 -4.20 -0.17 -0.46
C LEU A 10 -2.95 0.64 -0.12
N ASP A 11 -1.84 0.43 -0.82
CA ASP A 11 -0.54 1.00 -0.49
C ASP A 11 -0.49 2.51 -0.74
N GLY A 12 -0.41 3.29 0.34
CA GLY A 12 -0.43 4.76 0.30
C GLY A 12 -1.83 5.37 0.34
N VAL A 13 -2.89 4.55 0.43
CA VAL A 13 -4.27 5.02 0.62
C VAL A 13 -4.86 4.45 1.91
N LEU A 14 -4.90 3.13 2.07
CA LEU A 14 -5.36 2.49 3.30
C LEU A 14 -4.20 2.07 4.22
N ALA A 15 -3.10 1.59 3.65
CA ALA A 15 -1.89 1.17 4.37
C ALA A 15 -0.73 2.15 4.16
N ASP A 16 -0.03 2.53 5.23
CA ASP A 16 1.11 3.45 5.17
C ASP A 16 2.39 2.72 4.74
N PHE A 17 2.40 2.34 3.47
CA PHE A 17 3.52 1.65 2.82
C PHE A 17 4.83 2.45 2.93
N ARG A 18 4.76 3.78 2.78
CA ARG A 18 5.95 4.64 2.82
C ARG A 18 6.59 4.64 4.21
N ARG A 19 5.79 4.75 5.26
CA ARG A 19 6.27 4.57 6.63
C ARG A 19 6.83 3.17 6.84
N GLY A 20 6.15 2.14 6.34
CA GLY A 20 6.66 0.77 6.38
C GLY A 20 8.05 0.63 5.78
N VAL A 21 8.28 1.14 4.58
CA VAL A 21 9.61 1.11 3.93
C VAL A 21 10.66 1.85 4.77
N ARG A 22 10.32 2.99 5.35
CA ARG A 22 11.24 3.75 6.19
C ARG A 22 11.57 3.04 7.50
N ASP A 23 10.54 2.66 8.24
CA ASP A 23 10.68 2.18 9.62
C ASP A 23 11.13 0.70 9.65
N LEU A 24 10.70 -0.12 8.69
CA LEU A 24 10.99 -1.55 8.64
C LEU A 24 12.21 -1.89 7.78
N CYS A 25 12.43 -1.16 6.68
CA CYS A 25 13.56 -1.42 5.78
C CYS A 25 14.75 -0.45 5.99
N GLY A 26 14.59 0.59 6.82
CA GLY A 26 15.63 1.59 7.07
C GLY A 26 15.93 2.48 5.85
N MET A 27 14.99 2.59 4.91
CA MET A 27 15.17 3.31 3.65
C MET A 27 14.28 4.54 3.59
N ASP A 28 14.81 5.72 3.28
CA ASP A 28 13.97 6.90 3.03
C ASP A 28 13.42 6.87 1.58
N PRO A 29 12.10 6.63 1.36
CA PRO A 29 11.53 6.60 0.03
C PRO A 29 11.50 7.98 -0.65
N PHE A 30 11.58 9.10 0.10
CA PHE A 30 11.57 10.45 -0.47
C PHE A 30 12.94 10.90 -0.99
N ARG A 31 14.04 10.33 -0.48
CA ARG A 31 15.39 10.61 -0.99
C ARG A 31 15.61 10.07 -2.42
N ARG A 32 14.68 9.27 -2.93
CA ARG A 32 14.61 8.82 -4.32
C ARG A 32 13.89 9.84 -5.20
N THR A 33 14.59 10.92 -5.53
CA THR A 33 14.09 11.93 -6.47
C THR A 33 14.03 11.45 -7.93
N LYS A 34 14.47 10.22 -8.22
CA LYS A 34 14.33 9.59 -9.54
C LYS A 34 13.91 8.12 -9.38
N LYS A 35 12.78 7.75 -10.00
CA LYS A 35 12.44 6.35 -10.31
C LYS A 35 13.46 5.81 -11.32
N THR A 36 14.64 5.43 -10.85
CA THR A 36 15.58 4.64 -11.66
C THR A 36 15.24 3.17 -11.45
N ALA A 37 15.36 2.35 -12.49
CA ALA A 37 15.15 0.90 -12.37
C ALA A 37 15.99 0.31 -11.22
N THR A 38 17.24 0.77 -11.09
CA THR A 38 18.17 0.41 -10.00
C THR A 38 17.68 0.83 -8.61
N GLY A 39 16.89 1.89 -8.54
CA GLY A 39 16.22 2.31 -7.33
C GLY A 39 15.14 1.28 -7.01
N ASP A 40 14.08 1.20 -7.80
CA ASP A 40 12.91 0.40 -7.47
C ASP A 40 13.30 -1.05 -7.09
N ASP A 41 14.25 -1.65 -7.81
CA ASP A 41 14.82 -2.97 -7.49
C ASP A 41 15.39 -3.05 -6.06
N ALA A 42 16.19 -2.09 -5.61
CA ALA A 42 16.78 -2.11 -4.27
C ALA A 42 15.76 -1.96 -3.13
N MET A 43 14.63 -1.26 -3.36
CA MET A 43 13.55 -1.19 -2.36
C MET A 43 12.84 -2.54 -2.26
N TRP A 44 12.52 -3.15 -3.40
CA TRP A 44 11.88 -4.46 -3.42
C TRP A 44 12.77 -5.53 -2.79
N GLU A 45 14.07 -5.50 -3.04
CA GLU A 45 15.03 -6.40 -2.39
C GLU A 45 15.13 -6.17 -0.87
N ALA A 46 14.95 -4.94 -0.39
CA ALA A 46 14.89 -4.67 1.04
C ALA A 46 13.58 -5.19 1.65
N ILE A 47 12.44 -4.96 1.00
CA ILE A 47 11.12 -5.45 1.43
C ILE A 47 11.12 -6.98 1.53
N LYS A 48 11.68 -7.69 0.54
CA LYS A 48 11.77 -9.17 0.53
C LYS A 48 12.52 -9.74 1.74
N LYS A 49 13.43 -8.97 2.34
CA LYS A 49 14.21 -9.37 3.52
C LYS A 49 13.47 -9.13 4.83
N VAL A 50 12.37 -8.37 4.81
CA VAL A 50 11.53 -8.12 5.98
C VAL A 50 10.38 -9.13 5.99
N ALA A 51 10.46 -10.12 6.89
CA ALA A 51 9.38 -11.07 7.09
C ALA A 51 8.07 -10.34 7.46
N HIS A 52 6.98 -10.74 6.82
CA HIS A 52 5.64 -10.20 7.06
C HIS A 52 5.55 -8.68 6.89
N PHE A 53 6.27 -8.11 5.91
CA PHE A 53 6.29 -6.66 5.69
C PHE A 53 4.87 -6.05 5.58
N TYR A 54 4.01 -6.60 4.72
CA TYR A 54 2.67 -6.08 4.47
C TYR A 54 1.74 -6.21 5.69
N ASP A 55 1.87 -7.30 6.45
CA ASP A 55 1.08 -7.53 7.68
C ASP A 55 1.42 -6.53 8.79
N ARG A 56 2.55 -5.85 8.69
CA ARG A 56 3.08 -4.91 9.69
C ARG A 56 2.87 -3.45 9.31
N LEU A 57 2.17 -3.18 8.20
CA LEU A 57 1.87 -1.81 7.80
C LEU A 57 0.78 -1.23 8.70
N GLU A 58 1.06 -0.04 9.23
CA GLU A 58 0.08 0.75 9.95
C GLU A 58 -0.91 1.39 8.96
N PRO A 59 -2.17 1.64 9.35
CA PRO A 59 -3.10 2.38 8.51
C PRO A 59 -2.63 3.79 8.19
N MET A 60 -2.98 4.29 7.00
CA MET A 60 -2.84 5.71 6.70
C MET A 60 -3.71 6.56 7.64
N PRO A 61 -3.28 7.79 8.01
CA PRO A 61 -4.11 8.68 8.80
C PRO A 61 -5.51 8.89 8.18
N GLY A 62 -6.55 8.59 8.93
CA GLY A 62 -7.95 8.70 8.48
C GLY A 62 -8.46 7.55 7.59
N ALA A 63 -7.62 6.58 7.20
CA ALA A 63 -8.02 5.50 6.32
C ALA A 63 -9.17 4.64 6.86
N LEU A 64 -9.09 4.27 8.15
CA LEU A 64 -10.12 3.44 8.78
C LEU A 64 -11.46 4.19 8.87
N GLU A 65 -11.43 5.47 9.26
CA GLU A 65 -12.63 6.30 9.31
C GLU A 65 -13.26 6.47 7.92
N LEU A 66 -12.45 6.76 6.91
CA LEU A 66 -12.89 6.87 5.51
C LEU A 66 -13.56 5.58 5.05
N PHE A 67 -12.88 4.43 5.22
CA PHE A 67 -13.38 3.15 4.75
C PHE A 67 -14.67 2.77 5.48
N HIS A 68 -14.70 2.84 6.81
CA HIS A 68 -15.90 2.49 7.58
C HIS A 68 -17.10 3.40 7.27
N THR A 69 -16.86 4.70 7.08
CA THR A 69 -17.93 5.65 6.71
C THR A 69 -18.54 5.31 5.35
N LEU A 70 -17.70 5.04 4.35
CA LEU A 70 -18.17 4.72 3.00
C LEU A 70 -18.77 3.32 2.92
N TYR A 71 -18.16 2.34 3.58
CA TYR A 71 -18.69 0.98 3.68
C TYR A 71 -20.05 0.97 4.38
N GLY A 72 -20.21 1.72 5.48
CA GLY A 72 -21.50 1.83 6.17
C GLY A 72 -22.61 2.42 5.30
N ARG A 73 -22.26 3.20 4.27
CA ARG A 73 -23.22 3.81 3.34
C ARG A 73 -23.46 2.99 2.07
N TYR A 74 -22.43 2.34 1.55
CA TYR A 74 -22.44 1.72 0.21
C TYR A 74 -22.24 0.19 0.23
N GLY A 75 -21.91 -0.39 1.39
CA GLY A 75 -21.78 -1.85 1.59
C GLY A 75 -20.85 -2.50 0.58
N ASP A 76 -21.32 -3.58 -0.04
CA ASP A 76 -20.57 -4.42 -0.99
C ASP A 76 -20.18 -3.71 -2.31
N ALA A 77 -20.62 -2.46 -2.50
CA ALA A 77 -20.10 -1.61 -3.56
C ALA A 77 -18.66 -1.15 -3.26
N CYS A 78 -18.20 -1.20 -2.00
CA CYS A 78 -16.83 -0.90 -1.60
C CYS A 78 -15.93 -2.12 -1.76
N GLU A 79 -14.80 -1.96 -2.45
CA GLU A 79 -13.87 -3.05 -2.74
C GLU A 79 -12.42 -2.55 -2.63
N ILE A 80 -11.55 -3.34 -2.01
CA ILE A 80 -10.12 -3.03 -1.96
C ILE A 80 -9.47 -3.63 -3.21
N LEU A 81 -8.86 -2.77 -4.02
CA LEU A 81 -8.18 -3.14 -5.26
C LEU A 81 -6.71 -2.75 -5.15
N SER A 82 -5.83 -3.73 -5.03
CA SER A 82 -4.40 -3.52 -4.81
C SER A 82 -3.56 -4.24 -5.86
N GLY A 83 -2.38 -3.69 -6.15
CA GLY A 83 -1.38 -4.33 -7.00
C GLY A 83 -0.63 -5.44 -6.26
N ILE A 84 -0.23 -6.48 -7.00
CA ILE A 84 0.63 -7.53 -6.45
C ILE A 84 2.09 -7.04 -6.46
N PRO A 85 2.86 -7.21 -5.37
CA PRO A 85 4.24 -6.77 -5.29
C PRO A 85 5.14 -7.35 -6.38
N GLN A 86 6.14 -6.57 -6.82
CA GLN A 86 7.11 -7.02 -7.82
C GLN A 86 7.92 -8.21 -7.30
N GLY A 87 7.86 -9.33 -8.02
CA GLY A 87 8.55 -10.58 -7.66
C GLY A 87 7.77 -11.50 -6.72
N ALA A 88 6.53 -11.17 -6.34
CA ALA A 88 5.63 -12.08 -5.62
C ALA A 88 4.97 -13.13 -6.55
N VAL A 89 4.86 -12.82 -7.84
CA VAL A 89 4.49 -13.80 -8.88
C VAL A 89 5.77 -14.17 -9.62
N GLY A 90 6.17 -15.44 -9.52
CA GLY A 90 7.29 -15.96 -10.31
C GLY A 90 7.04 -15.72 -11.79
N LYS A 91 8.03 -15.14 -12.48
CA LYS A 91 8.12 -15.27 -13.94
C LYS A 91 8.92 -16.53 -14.27
#